data_AF-A0A7M1SYT8-F1
#
_entry.id   AF-A0A7M1SYT8-F1
#
_cell.length_a   1.000
_cell.length_b   1.000
_cell.length_c   1.000
_cell.angle_alpha   90.00
_cell.angle_beta   90.00
_cell.angle_gamma   90.00
#
_symmetry.space_group_name_H-M   'P 1'
#
loop_
_entity.id
_entity.type
_entity.pdbx_description
1 polymer ?
#
loop_
_entity_poly.entity_id
_entity_poly.type
_entity_poly.pdbx_seq_one_letter_code
_entity_poly.pdbx_strand_id
1 'polypeptide(L)'
;MLAERRLVAVRQGPNDAWSVPADLLTVGEGDAGRVLASLRGTLIQLGDAGLTDVECVIWLFSEDAELGERPIDALRSGRTHAVRRAAQPLAF
;
A
#
# COMPACT_ATOMS: atom_id res chain seq x y z
N MET A 1 14.55 4.87 1.11
CA MET A 1 13.27 4.45 1.75
C MET A 1 12.03 4.86 0.95
N LEU A 2 11.74 6.15 0.73
CA LEU A 2 10.63 6.59 -0.16
C LEU A 2 10.95 6.35 -1.65
N ALA A 3 12.15 6.73 -2.10
CA ALA A 3 12.62 6.52 -3.47
C ALA A 3 12.74 5.04 -3.91
N GLU A 4 12.60 4.09 -2.98
CA GLU A 4 12.72 2.64 -3.23
C GLU A 4 11.36 1.92 -3.31
N ARG A 5 10.25 2.67 -3.36
CA ARG A 5 8.86 2.14 -3.30
C ARG A 5 8.63 1.21 -2.10
N ARG A 6 9.34 1.44 -0.99
CA ARG A 6 9.12 0.68 0.26
C ARG A 6 7.96 1.24 1.07
N LEU A 7 7.57 2.49 0.84
CA LEU A 7 6.53 3.17 1.60
C LEU A 7 5.90 4.22 0.70
N VAL A 8 4.60 4.49 0.90
CA VAL A 8 3.92 5.62 0.27
C VAL A 8 3.55 6.63 1.34
N ALA A 9 3.80 7.90 1.05
CA ALA A 9 3.34 9.02 1.84
C ALA A 9 2.45 9.90 0.96
N VAL A 10 1.41 10.47 1.56
CA VAL A 10 0.53 11.44 0.90
C VAL A 10 0.53 12.73 1.70
N ARG A 11 0.27 13.84 1.04
CA ARG A 11 0.07 15.10 1.75
C ARG A 11 -1.36 15.18 2.25
N GLN A 12 -1.54 15.53 3.52
CA GLN A 12 -2.86 15.56 4.15
C GLN A 12 -2.97 16.69 5.19
N GLY A 13 -4.19 17.21 5.36
CA GLY A 13 -4.55 18.15 6.42
C GLY A 13 -4.28 19.61 6.08
N PRO A 14 -4.61 20.54 7.00
CA PRO A 14 -4.59 21.98 6.73
C PRO A 14 -3.20 22.56 6.41
N ASN A 15 -2.13 21.85 6.76
CA ASN A 15 -0.74 22.26 6.52
C ASN A 15 -0.07 21.49 5.38
N ASP A 16 -0.82 20.68 4.62
CA ASP A 16 -0.30 19.89 3.49
C ASP A 16 0.94 19.03 3.85
N ALA A 17 0.94 18.50 5.06
CA ALA A 17 2.07 17.78 5.64
C ALA A 17 2.14 16.34 5.09
N TRP A 18 3.36 15.83 4.88
CA TRP A 18 3.59 14.43 4.53
C TRP A 18 3.10 13.52 5.64
N SER A 19 2.22 12.59 5.29
CA SER A 19 1.57 11.65 6.18
C SER A 19 1.72 10.23 5.64
N VAL A 20 2.02 9.28 6.53
CA VAL A 20 2.10 7.85 6.21
C VAL A 20 0.93 7.16 6.91
N PRO A 21 0.06 6.44 6.17
CA PRO A 21 -1.01 5.68 6.80
C PRO A 21 -0.46 4.64 7.77
N ALA A 22 -0.95 4.63 9.01
CA ALA A 22 -0.49 3.72 10.07
C ALA A 22 -0.64 2.24 9.66
N ASP A 23 -1.65 1.94 8.84
CA ASP A 23 -1.90 0.59 8.33
C ASP A 23 -0.81 0.08 7.37
N LEU A 24 0.17 0.89 6.97
CA LEU A 24 1.35 0.42 6.24
C LEU A 24 2.44 -0.14 7.18
N LEU A 25 2.30 0.04 8.49
CA LEU A 25 3.28 -0.33 9.51
C LEU A 25 2.80 -1.50 10.38
N THR A 26 3.67 -2.47 10.63
CA THR A 26 3.51 -3.53 11.63
C THR A 26 4.33 -3.22 12.87
N VAL A 27 4.01 -3.87 13.99
CA VAL A 27 4.87 -3.82 15.18
C VAL A 27 6.20 -4.53 14.87
N GLY A 28 7.32 -3.86 15.10
CA GLY A 28 8.67 -4.42 15.00
C GLY A 28 9.30 -4.65 16.37
N GLU A 29 10.56 -5.10 16.39
CA GLU A 29 11.31 -5.26 17.64
C GLU A 29 11.52 -3.91 18.33
N GLY A 30 11.23 -3.86 19.63
CA GLY A 30 11.50 -2.69 20.48
C GLY A 30 10.60 -1.48 20.22
N ASP A 31 9.29 -1.69 19.97
CA ASP A 31 8.28 -0.65 19.69
C ASP A 31 8.50 0.16 18.40
N ALA A 32 9.48 -0.20 17.57
CA ALA A 32 9.70 0.43 16.27
C ALA A 32 8.72 -0.12 15.23
N GLY A 33 7.93 0.75 14.59
CA GLY A 33 7.09 0.37 13.44
C GLY A 33 7.94 -0.11 12.27
N ARG A 34 7.62 -1.27 11.69
CA ARG A 34 8.24 -1.80 10.47
C ARG A 34 7.26 -1.74 9.31
N VAL A 35 7.74 -1.42 8.11
CA VAL A 35 6.89 -1.49 6.92
C VAL A 35 6.43 -2.93 6.71
N LEU A 36 5.15 -3.10 6.38
CA LEU A 36 4.60 -4.39 5.95
C LEU A 36 5.41 -4.96 4.78
N ALA A 37 6.07 -6.09 4.98
CA ALA A 37 7.00 -6.64 3.98
C ALA A 37 6.33 -6.94 2.62
N SER A 38 5.07 -7.37 2.64
CA SER A 38 4.27 -7.65 1.44
C SER A 38 3.93 -6.38 0.63
N LEU A 39 3.89 -5.22 1.28
CA LEU A 39 3.52 -3.93 0.67
C LEU A 39 4.47 -3.54 -0.47
N ARG A 40 5.78 -3.72 -0.30
CA ARG A 40 6.78 -3.30 -1.30
C ARG A 40 6.52 -3.91 -2.67
N GLY A 41 6.21 -5.21 -2.73
CA GLY A 41 5.95 -5.88 -4.00
C GLY A 41 4.71 -5.33 -4.69
N THR A 42 3.66 -5.03 -3.92
CA THR A 42 2.44 -4.40 -4.42
C THR A 42 2.71 -2.99 -4.93
N LEU A 43 3.45 -2.17 -4.20
CA LEU A 43 3.79 -0.79 -4.63
C LEU A 43 4.62 -0.75 -5.92
N ILE A 44 5.50 -1.73 -6.12
CA ILE A 44 6.22 -1.88 -7.38
C ILE A 44 5.24 -2.16 -8.51
N GLN A 45 4.35 -3.14 -8.33
CA GLN A 45 3.34 -3.51 -9.34
C GLN A 45 2.41 -2.33 -9.70
N LEU A 46 1.91 -1.60 -8.70
CA LEU A 46 1.06 -0.42 -8.94
C LEU A 46 1.83 0.71 -9.63
N GLY A 47 3.09 0.93 -9.27
CA GLY A 47 3.93 1.93 -9.92
C GLY A 47 4.31 1.56 -11.35
N ASP A 48 4.46 0.27 -11.65
CA ASP A 48 4.70 -0.22 -13.02
C ASP A 48 3.41 -0.15 -13.87
N ALA A 49 2.24 -0.19 -13.23
CA ALA A 49 0.94 0.16 -13.81
C ALA A 49 0.71 1.68 -13.98
N GLY A 50 1.68 2.52 -13.57
CA GLY A 50 1.63 3.97 -13.77
C GLY A 50 0.86 4.76 -12.71
N LEU A 51 0.42 4.11 -11.62
CA LEU A 51 -0.26 4.81 -10.53
C LEU A 51 0.71 5.72 -9.77
N THR A 52 0.23 6.92 -9.45
CA THR A 52 0.87 7.84 -8.52
C THR A 52 0.79 7.34 -7.09
N ASP A 53 1.59 7.93 -6.19
CA ASP A 53 1.54 7.64 -4.75
C ASP A 53 0.12 7.82 -4.17
N VAL A 54 -0.59 8.86 -4.59
CA VAL A 54 -1.97 9.13 -4.15
C VAL A 54 -2.92 8.04 -4.65
N GLU A 55 -2.82 7.65 -5.92
CA GLU A 55 -3.65 6.58 -6.49
C GLU A 55 -3.33 5.21 -5.85
N CYS A 56 -2.07 4.95 -5.53
CA CYS A 56 -1.68 3.75 -4.79
C CYS A 56 -2.34 3.71 -3.41
N VAL A 57 -2.36 4.82 -2.67
CA VAL A 57 -3.05 4.90 -1.38
C VAL A 57 -4.55 4.73 -1.56
N ILE A 58 -5.17 5.41 -2.54
CA ILE A 58 -6.60 5.25 -2.80
C ILE A 58 -6.93 3.77 -3.08
N TRP A 59 -6.18 3.10 -3.95
CA TRP A 59 -6.41 1.69 -4.27
C TRP A 59 -6.22 0.79 -3.05
N LEU A 60 -5.15 0.96 -2.27
CA LEU A 60 -4.87 0.15 -1.08
C LEU A 60 -5.97 0.24 -0.01
N PHE A 61 -6.66 1.38 0.07
CA PHE A 61 -7.65 1.68 1.11
C PHE A 61 -9.10 1.72 0.59
N SER A 62 -9.33 1.37 -0.68
CA SER A 62 -10.67 1.22 -1.27
C SER A 62 -11.07 -0.25 -1.33
N GLU A 63 -12.37 -0.52 -1.27
CA GLU A 63 -12.92 -1.87 -1.49
C GLU A 63 -12.57 -2.38 -2.89
N ASP A 64 -12.01 -3.59 -2.97
CA ASP A 64 -11.70 -4.25 -4.23
C ASP A 64 -12.66 -5.43 -4.45
N ALA A 65 -13.32 -5.45 -5.61
CA ALA A 65 -14.35 -6.45 -5.91
C ALA A 65 -13.81 -7.88 -6.05
N GLU A 66 -12.54 -8.06 -6.45
CA GLU A 66 -11.90 -9.39 -6.52
C GLU A 66 -11.53 -9.89 -5.12
N LEU A 67 -11.13 -8.98 -4.23
CA LEU A 67 -10.75 -9.31 -2.85
C LEU A 67 -11.94 -9.42 -1.90
N GLY A 68 -13.03 -8.70 -2.17
CA GLY A 68 -14.18 -8.55 -1.28
C GLY A 68 -13.88 -7.73 -0.02
N GLU A 69 -12.76 -7.02 0.02
CA GLU A 69 -12.33 -6.11 1.08
C GLU A 69 -11.24 -5.16 0.55
N ARG A 70 -10.69 -4.31 1.41
CA ARG A 70 -9.57 -3.42 1.05
C ARG A 70 -8.26 -4.19 0.85
N PRO A 71 -7.45 -3.89 -0.19
CA PRO A 71 -6.17 -4.55 -0.39
C PRO A 71 -5.20 -4.49 0.80
N ILE A 72 -5.24 -3.42 1.60
CA ILE A 72 -4.39 -3.32 2.80
C ILE A 72 -4.76 -4.34 3.88
N ASP A 73 -6.06 -4.62 4.06
CA ASP A 73 -6.54 -5.61 5.02
C ASP A 73 -6.14 -7.03 4.57
N ALA A 74 -6.26 -7.29 3.27
CA ALA A 74 -5.78 -8.51 2.64
C ALA A 74 -4.26 -8.73 2.79
N LEU A 75 -3.47 -7.67 2.62
CA LEU A 75 -2.02 -7.74 2.83
C LEU A 75 -1.67 -8.02 4.29
N ARG A 76 -2.39 -7.41 5.23
CA ARG A 76 -2.22 -7.64 6.68
C ARG A 76 -2.62 -9.04 7.10
N SER A 77 -3.61 -9.64 6.44
CA SER A 77 -4.00 -11.03 6.63
C SER A 77 -3.09 -12.03 5.89
N GLY A 78 -1.98 -11.58 5.30
CA GLY A 78 -1.02 -12.42 4.58
C GLY A 78 -1.44 -12.86 3.18
N ARG A 79 -2.57 -12.38 2.64
CA ARG A 79 -3.11 -12.79 1.31
C ARG A 79 -2.44 -12.07 0.15
N THR A 80 -1.10 -12.00 0.17
CA THR A 80 -0.27 -11.27 -0.79
C THR A 80 -0.51 -11.71 -2.25
N HIS A 81 -0.69 -13.00 -2.50
CA HIS A 81 -0.97 -13.50 -3.86
C HIS A 81 -2.32 -13.05 -4.41
N ALA A 82 -3.35 -12.96 -3.56
CA ALA A 82 -4.66 -12.45 -3.96
C ALA A 82 -4.56 -10.97 -4.33
N VAL A 83 -3.90 -10.17 -3.48
CA VAL A 83 -3.68 -8.73 -3.74
C VAL A 83 -2.92 -8.48 -5.04
N ARG A 84 -1.88 -9.27 -5.31
CA ARG A 84 -1.13 -9.15 -6.58
C ARG A 84 -1.97 -9.51 -7.79
N ARG A 85 -2.91 -10.45 -7.69
CA ARG A 85 -3.84 -10.75 -8.80
C ARG A 85 -4.82 -9.61 -9.04
N ALA A 86 -5.42 -9.07 -7.98
CA ALA A 86 -6.32 -7.93 -8.05
C ALA A 86 -5.65 -6.68 -8.68
N ALA A 87 -4.33 -6.53 -8.51
CA ALA A 87 -3.58 -5.45 -9.13
C ALA A 87 -3.20 -5.69 -10.62
N GLN A 88 -3.36 -6.90 -11.17
CA GLN A 88 -2.98 -7.19 -12.57
C GLN A 88 -3.76 -6.38 -13.61
N PRO A 89 -5.09 -6.20 -13.50
CA PRO A 89 -5.86 -5.44 -14.48
C PRO A 89 -5.47 -3.97 -14.58
N LEU A 90 -4.80 -3.41 -13.56
CA LEU A 90 -4.39 -2.01 -13.53
C LEU A 90 -3.21 -1.71 -14.47
N ALA A 91 -2.47 -2.73 -14.90
CA ALA A 91 -1.25 -2.58 -15.70
C ALA A 91 -1.48 -2.51 -17.23
N PHE A 92 -2.73 -2.37 -17.68
CA PHE A 92 -3.13 -2.44 -19.09
C PHE A 92 -4.03 -1.29 -19.52
#